data_AF-A0A157SAR4-F1
#
_entry.id   AF-A0A157SAR4-F1
#
_cell.length_a   1.000
_cell.length_b   1.000
_cell.length_c   1.000
_cell.angle_alpha   90.00
_cell.angle_beta   90.00
_cell.angle_gamma   90.00
#
_symmetry.space_group_name_H-M   'P 1'
#
loop_
_entity.id
_entity.type
_entity.pdbx_description
1 polymer ?
#
loop_
_entity_poly.entity_id
_entity_poly.type
_entity_poly.pdbx_seq_one_letter_code
_entity_poly.pdbx_strand_id
1 'polypeptide(L)'
;MNTTDTTQQSHLLTSEELAACIKLFREVRQWSQEQLAAISGLNVRTIQRVEQGQAASLDTRRALARAFDFEDIDALNKPFTIPSEEEAKAAKAEFDREHVTLKAIALTTGRQLARLAEVCAMDMSEPAFEVTREAEENFAALVDYFREYRDCAYAYSETQKLDVHDEMQSYIDTLKTLGVSLCYAERTMKVKWGTDADSTPMPVNVAYIVGFPVGKEPEQFATLKIGQIRL
;
A
#
# COMPACT_ATOMS: atom_id res chain seq x y z
N MET A 1 15.62 -17.24 -37.39
CA MET A 1 14.31 -16.59 -37.19
C MET A 1 14.50 -15.67 -36.01
N ASN A 2 14.43 -14.37 -36.24
CA ASN A 2 14.79 -13.32 -35.29
C ASN A 2 13.79 -13.29 -34.13
N THR A 3 14.22 -13.73 -32.95
CA THR A 3 13.66 -13.28 -31.68
C THR A 3 14.13 -11.85 -31.48
N THR A 4 13.23 -10.89 -31.66
CA THR A 4 13.45 -9.51 -31.24
C THR A 4 13.54 -9.50 -29.71
N ASP A 5 14.77 -9.56 -29.21
CA ASP A 5 15.13 -9.05 -27.89
C ASP A 5 14.88 -7.53 -27.90
N THR A 6 13.65 -7.12 -27.63
CA THR A 6 13.37 -5.72 -27.30
C THR A 6 13.81 -5.50 -25.86
N THR A 7 15.12 -5.52 -25.61
CA THR A 7 15.67 -4.97 -24.38
C THR A 7 15.57 -3.45 -24.49
N GLN A 8 14.48 -2.90 -23.96
CA GLN A 8 14.21 -1.47 -24.03
C GLN A 8 15.25 -0.71 -23.20
N GLN A 9 16.24 -0.11 -23.89
CA GLN A 9 17.33 0.62 -23.27
C GLN A 9 16.85 1.97 -22.72
N SER A 10 17.37 2.34 -21.55
CA SER A 10 17.20 3.68 -20.99
C SER A 10 17.60 4.74 -22.02
N HIS A 11 16.70 5.66 -22.36
CA HIS A 11 16.96 6.69 -23.36
C HIS A 11 16.31 8.02 -22.95
N LEU A 12 16.72 9.11 -23.59
CA LEU A 12 16.13 10.41 -23.30
C LEU A 12 14.70 10.47 -23.81
N LEU A 13 13.77 10.87 -22.93
CA LEU A 13 12.36 11.02 -23.27
C LEU A 13 12.17 11.93 -24.48
N THR A 14 11.54 11.39 -25.51
CA THR A 14 10.98 12.17 -26.61
C THR A 14 9.92 13.14 -26.08
N SER A 15 9.54 14.15 -26.86
CA SER A 15 8.51 15.09 -26.43
C SER A 15 7.14 14.41 -26.24
N GLU A 16 6.84 13.37 -27.03
CA GLU A 16 5.60 12.60 -26.92
C GLU A 16 5.58 11.71 -25.67
N GLU A 17 6.68 11.03 -25.37
CA GLU A 17 6.81 10.24 -24.14
C GLU A 17 6.78 11.13 -22.89
N LEU A 18 7.45 12.28 -22.94
CA LEU A 18 7.35 13.28 -21.87
C LEU A 18 5.89 13.70 -21.69
N ALA A 19 5.17 14.03 -22.77
CA ALA A 19 3.76 14.41 -22.69
C ALA A 19 2.90 13.33 -22.03
N ALA A 20 3.08 12.08 -22.42
CA ALA A 20 2.38 10.93 -21.85
C ALA A 20 2.70 10.77 -20.34
N CYS A 21 3.97 10.85 -19.94
CA CYS A 21 4.38 10.77 -18.54
C CYS A 21 3.79 11.90 -17.69
N ILE A 22 3.87 13.15 -18.17
CA ILE A 22 3.37 14.32 -17.43
C ILE A 22 1.85 14.23 -17.25
N LYS A 23 1.12 13.87 -18.31
CA LYS A 23 -0.33 13.70 -18.26
C LYS A 23 -0.72 12.57 -17.30
N LEU A 24 -0.04 11.43 -17.36
CA LEU A 24 -0.26 10.30 -16.46
C LEU A 24 -0.04 10.70 -14.99
N PHE A 25 1.08 11.34 -14.66
CA PHE A 25 1.38 11.76 -13.29
C PHE A 25 0.38 12.78 -12.75
N ARG A 26 -0.10 13.69 -13.62
CA ARG A 26 -1.13 14.66 -13.29
C ARG A 26 -2.47 13.96 -12.98
N GLU A 27 -2.88 13.02 -13.83
CA GLU A 27 -4.15 12.29 -13.68
C GLU A 27 -4.14 11.36 -12.45
N VAL A 28 -3.04 10.65 -12.20
CA VAL A 28 -2.89 9.82 -10.99
C VAL A 28 -3.03 10.64 -9.71
N ARG A 29 -2.55 11.89 -9.72
CA ARG A 29 -2.67 12.83 -8.59
C ARG A 29 -3.99 13.60 -8.58
N GLN A 30 -4.90 13.33 -9.52
CA GLN A 30 -6.18 14.03 -9.68
C GLN A 30 -6.03 15.54 -9.84
N TRP A 31 -4.96 15.98 -10.51
CA TRP A 31 -4.68 17.40 -10.73
C TRP A 31 -5.26 17.90 -12.06
N SER A 32 -5.81 19.12 -12.05
CA SER A 32 -6.08 19.86 -13.28
C SER A 32 -4.78 20.44 -13.86
N GLN A 33 -4.80 20.87 -15.12
CA GLN A 33 -3.63 21.52 -15.73
C GLN A 33 -3.26 22.82 -15.01
N GLU A 34 -4.27 23.53 -14.48
CA GLU A 34 -4.11 24.73 -13.66
C GLU A 34 -3.44 24.41 -12.33
N GLN A 35 -3.82 23.31 -11.67
CA GLN A 35 -3.18 22.87 -10.43
C GLN A 35 -1.72 22.51 -10.66
N LEU A 36 -1.41 21.72 -11.70
CA LEU A 36 -0.02 21.40 -12.02
C LEU A 36 0.81 22.66 -12.35
N ALA A 37 0.22 23.62 -13.07
CA ALA A 37 0.87 24.90 -13.36
C ALA A 37 1.20 25.67 -12.07
N ALA A 38 0.24 25.77 -11.15
CA ALA A 38 0.44 26.43 -9.86
C ALA A 38 1.54 25.76 -9.01
N ILE A 39 1.53 24.42 -8.92
CA ILE A 39 2.51 23.64 -8.14
C ILE A 39 3.91 23.75 -8.74
N SER A 40 4.02 23.66 -10.08
CA SER A 40 5.31 23.75 -10.78
C SER A 40 5.86 25.17 -10.93
N GLY A 41 5.07 26.20 -10.62
CA GLY A 41 5.42 27.60 -10.90
C GLY A 41 5.48 27.93 -12.39
N LEU A 42 4.87 27.10 -13.24
CA LEU A 42 4.80 27.30 -14.69
C LEU A 42 3.48 27.95 -15.10
N ASN A 43 3.43 28.50 -16.31
CA ASN A 43 2.18 28.96 -16.90
C ASN A 43 1.33 27.74 -17.36
N VAL A 44 0.01 27.81 -17.22
CA VAL A 44 -0.93 26.78 -17.71
C VAL A 44 -0.72 26.47 -19.19
N ARG A 45 -0.43 27.49 -20.01
CA ARG A 45 -0.11 27.31 -21.43
C ARG A 45 1.16 26.49 -21.63
N THR A 46 2.14 26.59 -20.73
CA THR A 46 3.34 25.74 -20.76
C THR A 46 2.97 24.29 -20.48
N ILE A 47 2.12 24.03 -19.49
CA ILE A 47 1.64 22.67 -19.18
C ILE A 47 0.90 22.07 -20.37
N GLN A 48 -0.08 22.78 -20.93
CA GLN A 48 -0.82 22.36 -22.12
C GLN A 48 0.11 22.03 -23.29
N ARG A 49 1.11 22.86 -23.52
CA ARG A 49 2.08 22.70 -24.60
C ARG A 49 2.94 21.45 -24.41
N VAL A 50 3.37 21.18 -23.18
CA VAL A 50 4.10 19.95 -22.83
C VAL A 50 3.21 18.72 -23.00
N GLU A 51 1.97 18.74 -22.50
CA GLU A 51 1.01 17.61 -22.65
C GLU A 51 0.55 17.39 -24.09
N GLN A 52 0.78 18.33 -24.99
CA GLN A 52 0.55 18.21 -26.44
C GLN A 52 1.78 17.65 -27.20
N GLY A 53 2.84 17.24 -26.51
CA GLY A 53 4.02 16.66 -27.16
C GLY A 53 4.99 17.69 -27.74
N GLN A 54 4.91 18.95 -27.35
CA GLN A 54 5.88 19.95 -27.81
C GLN A 54 7.13 19.97 -26.93
N ALA A 55 8.24 20.43 -27.52
CA ALA A 55 9.53 20.50 -26.84
C ALA A 55 9.48 21.38 -25.57
N ALA A 56 9.93 20.81 -24.45
CA ALA A 56 10.09 21.47 -23.16
C ALA A 56 11.56 21.83 -22.92
N SER A 57 11.83 22.99 -22.31
CA SER A 57 13.18 23.36 -21.89
C SER A 57 13.65 22.51 -20.69
N LEU A 58 14.95 22.47 -20.44
CA LEU A 58 15.53 21.78 -19.27
C LEU A 58 14.93 22.32 -17.96
N ASP A 59 14.75 23.64 -17.86
CA ASP A 59 14.17 24.27 -16.67
C ASP A 59 12.68 23.92 -16.50
N THR A 60 11.94 23.81 -17.61
CA THR A 60 10.55 23.31 -17.58
C THR A 60 10.50 21.87 -17.07
N ARG A 61 11.38 20.99 -17.57
CA ARG A 61 11.47 19.59 -17.13
C ARG A 61 11.86 19.49 -15.65
N ARG A 62 12.79 20.33 -15.17
CA ARG A 62 13.16 20.42 -13.73
C ARG A 62 12.03 20.91 -12.84
N ALA A 63 11.29 21.93 -13.30
CA ALA A 63 10.13 22.44 -12.57
C ALA A 63 9.04 21.37 -12.43
N LEU A 64 8.80 20.59 -13.50
CA LEU A 64 7.87 19.45 -13.47
C LEU A 64 8.37 18.30 -12.59
N ALA A 65 9.66 17.95 -12.65
CA ALA A 65 10.24 16.92 -11.79
C ALA A 65 10.08 17.27 -10.30
N ARG A 66 10.34 18.53 -9.94
CA ARG A 66 10.11 19.04 -8.57
C ARG A 66 8.63 19.02 -8.19
N ALA A 67 7.74 19.42 -9.09
CA ALA A 67 6.29 19.43 -8.84
C ALA A 67 5.72 18.03 -8.57
N PHE A 68 6.38 16.98 -9.07
CA PHE A 68 6.01 15.59 -8.83
C PHE A 68 6.84 14.92 -7.71
N ASP A 69 7.61 15.70 -6.95
CA ASP A 69 8.46 15.24 -5.84
C ASP A 69 9.53 14.21 -6.25
N PHE A 70 10.11 14.35 -7.44
CA PHE A 70 11.28 13.55 -7.81
C PHE A 70 12.50 13.98 -6.97
N GLU A 71 13.20 13.01 -6.39
CA GLU A 71 14.44 13.26 -5.63
C GLU A 71 15.52 13.91 -6.50
N ASP A 72 15.66 13.45 -7.74
CA ASP A 72 16.54 14.04 -8.74
C ASP A 72 15.77 15.01 -9.64
N ILE A 73 16.07 16.30 -9.51
CA ILE A 73 15.47 17.37 -10.31
C ILE A 73 15.73 17.20 -11.81
N ASP A 74 16.77 16.46 -12.18
CA ASP A 74 17.14 16.17 -13.57
C ASP A 74 16.60 14.82 -14.07
N ALA A 75 15.73 14.14 -13.31
CA ALA A 75 15.17 12.84 -13.69
C ALA A 75 14.53 12.84 -15.09
N LEU A 76 13.81 13.92 -15.44
CA LEU A 76 13.17 14.07 -16.76
C LEU A 76 14.13 14.54 -17.88
N ASN A 77 15.39 14.81 -17.54
CA ASN A 77 16.47 15.21 -18.47
C ASN A 77 17.51 14.10 -18.67
N LYS A 78 17.40 12.99 -17.94
CA LYS A 78 18.32 11.85 -18.01
C LYS A 78 17.65 10.68 -18.72
N PRO A 79 18.42 9.66 -19.14
CA PRO A 79 17.85 8.44 -19.67
C PRO A 79 16.80 7.88 -18.72
N PHE A 80 15.58 7.74 -19.23
CA PHE A 80 14.42 7.27 -18.50
C PHE A 80 13.99 5.93 -19.11
N THR A 81 13.55 5.01 -18.27
CA THR A 81 13.02 3.72 -18.72
C THR A 81 11.50 3.77 -18.58
N ILE A 82 10.80 3.83 -19.72
CA ILE A 82 9.36 3.61 -19.75
C ILE A 82 9.16 2.13 -20.07
N PRO A 83 8.56 1.33 -19.16
CA PRO A 83 8.20 -0.05 -19.47
C PRO A 83 7.26 -0.06 -20.69
N SER A 84 7.52 -0.98 -21.62
CA SER A 84 6.57 -1.25 -22.69
C SER A 84 5.23 -1.71 -22.12
N GLU A 85 4.15 -1.60 -22.91
CA GLU A 85 2.82 -2.05 -22.47
C GLU A 85 2.83 -3.54 -22.08
N GLU A 86 3.59 -4.36 -22.80
CA GLU A 86 3.73 -5.79 -22.52
C GLU A 86 4.53 -6.06 -21.24
N GLU A 87 5.61 -5.32 -20.98
CA GLU A 87 6.36 -5.41 -19.70
C GLU A 87 5.51 -4.93 -18.53
N ALA A 88 4.76 -3.85 -18.69
CA ALA A 88 3.85 -3.35 -17.65
C ALA A 88 2.74 -4.37 -17.35
N LYS A 89 2.16 -5.00 -18.38
CA LYS A 89 1.20 -6.10 -18.21
C LYS A 89 1.84 -7.32 -17.55
N ALA A 90 3.05 -7.70 -17.95
CA ALA A 90 3.77 -8.83 -17.36
C ALA A 90 4.09 -8.59 -15.88
N ALA A 91 4.61 -7.41 -15.54
CA ALA A 91 4.87 -7.00 -14.16
C ALA A 91 3.58 -6.96 -13.32
N LYS A 92 2.48 -6.45 -13.90
CA LYS A 92 1.18 -6.47 -13.23
C LYS A 92 0.67 -7.90 -13.03
N ALA A 93 0.80 -8.77 -14.02
CA ALA A 93 0.40 -10.17 -13.92
C ALA A 93 1.24 -10.95 -12.89
N GLU A 94 2.55 -10.68 -12.82
CA GLU A 94 3.44 -11.23 -11.79
C GLU A 94 3.06 -10.73 -10.40
N PHE A 95 2.84 -9.42 -10.25
CA PHE A 95 2.35 -8.85 -9.00
C PHE A 95 1.02 -9.49 -8.57
N ASP A 96 0.04 -9.61 -9.48
CA ASP A 96 -1.27 -10.22 -9.19
C ASP A 96 -1.18 -11.73 -8.98
N ARG A 97 -0.15 -12.39 -9.50
CA ARG A 97 0.16 -13.80 -9.22
C ARG A 97 0.63 -13.95 -7.78
N GLU A 98 1.48 -13.04 -7.31
CA GLU A 98 2.16 -13.14 -6.01
C GLU A 98 1.46 -12.41 -4.87
N HIS A 99 0.60 -11.42 -5.17
CA HIS A 99 -0.06 -10.59 -4.17
C HIS A 99 -1.57 -10.76 -4.23
N VAL A 100 -2.21 -10.58 -3.07
CA VAL A 100 -3.66 -10.43 -2.97
C VAL A 100 -3.94 -8.99 -2.56
N THR A 101 -4.84 -8.35 -3.29
CA THR A 101 -5.37 -7.04 -2.92
C THR A 101 -6.58 -7.21 -2.03
N LEU A 102 -6.54 -6.58 -0.87
CA LEU A 102 -7.59 -6.61 0.14
C LEU A 102 -8.21 -5.23 0.27
N LYS A 103 -9.53 -5.19 0.49
CA LYS A 103 -10.21 -3.95 0.84
C LYS A 103 -9.80 -3.55 2.25
N ALA A 104 -9.33 -2.32 2.41
CA ALA A 104 -9.03 -1.75 3.71
C ALA A 104 -10.35 -1.33 4.38
N ILE A 105 -10.54 -1.74 5.63
CA ILE A 105 -11.65 -1.31 6.46
C ILE A 105 -11.06 -0.55 7.65
N ALA A 106 -11.56 0.64 7.95
CA ALA A 106 -11.07 1.40 9.10
C ALA A 106 -11.29 0.61 10.41
N LEU A 107 -10.23 0.46 11.20
CA LEU A 107 -10.27 -0.14 12.53
C LEU A 107 -10.32 0.99 13.56
N THR A 108 -11.53 1.37 13.95
CA THR A 108 -11.75 2.58 14.77
C THR A 108 -12.20 2.27 16.19
N THR A 109 -12.58 1.02 16.47
CA THR A 109 -13.11 0.62 17.77
C THR A 109 -12.42 -0.61 18.35
N GLY A 110 -12.19 -0.63 19.66
CA GLY A 110 -11.66 -1.80 20.36
C GLY A 110 -12.56 -3.03 20.23
N ARG A 111 -13.88 -2.84 20.10
CA ARG A 111 -14.84 -3.92 19.79
C ARG A 111 -14.58 -4.59 18.44
N GLN A 112 -14.26 -3.82 17.40
CA GLN A 112 -13.91 -4.41 16.10
C GLN A 112 -12.65 -5.27 16.23
N LEU A 113 -11.65 -4.79 16.96
CA LEU A 113 -10.40 -5.50 17.17
C LEU A 113 -10.61 -6.79 17.98
N ALA A 114 -11.39 -6.75 19.06
CA ALA A 114 -11.72 -7.93 19.85
C ALA A 114 -12.50 -8.97 19.03
N ARG A 115 -13.45 -8.52 18.21
CA ARG A 115 -14.19 -9.41 17.28
C ARG A 115 -13.26 -10.09 16.29
N LEU A 116 -12.23 -9.41 15.79
CA LEU A 116 -11.22 -10.02 14.92
C LEU A 116 -10.43 -11.10 15.66
N ALA A 117 -10.06 -10.86 16.92
CA ALA A 117 -9.35 -11.83 17.76
C ALA A 117 -10.20 -13.10 17.99
N GLU A 118 -11.51 -12.94 18.17
CA GLU A 118 -12.43 -14.05 18.41
C GLU A 118 -12.71 -14.91 17.15
N VAL A 119 -12.65 -14.32 15.95
CA VAL A 119 -13.08 -15.00 14.71
C VAL A 119 -11.94 -15.38 13.76
N CYS A 120 -10.75 -14.81 13.93
CA CYS A 120 -9.58 -15.10 13.13
C CYS A 120 -8.58 -15.93 13.94
N ALA A 121 -8.12 -17.05 13.38
CA ALA A 121 -7.15 -17.90 14.05
C ALA A 121 -5.70 -17.46 13.82
N MET A 122 -5.49 -16.52 12.90
CA MET A 122 -4.17 -15.98 12.55
C MET A 122 -4.28 -14.49 12.24
N ASP A 123 -3.17 -13.79 12.35
CA ASP A 123 -3.05 -12.40 11.95
C ASP A 123 -1.76 -12.12 11.17
N MET A 124 -1.83 -11.13 10.28
CA MET A 124 -0.70 -10.46 9.66
C MET A 124 -0.79 -8.99 10.07
N SER A 125 0.08 -8.60 10.99
CA SER A 125 -0.01 -7.29 11.63
C SER A 125 1.31 -6.53 11.47
N GLU A 126 1.30 -5.43 10.72
CA GLU A 126 2.48 -4.60 10.48
C GLU A 126 2.11 -3.15 10.12
N PRO A 127 2.94 -2.14 10.47
CA PRO A 127 2.84 -0.82 9.87
C PRO A 127 3.28 -0.85 8.40
N ALA A 128 2.52 -0.19 7.51
CA ALA A 128 2.83 -0.08 6.08
C ALA A 128 3.80 1.06 5.74
N PHE A 129 4.41 1.69 6.75
CA PHE A 129 5.33 2.81 6.61
C PHE A 129 6.31 2.85 7.79
N GLU A 130 7.39 3.62 7.65
CA GLU A 130 8.33 3.85 8.74
C GLU A 130 7.66 4.66 9.86
N VAL A 131 7.57 4.05 11.04
CA VAL A 131 6.97 4.64 12.24
C VAL A 131 8.07 5.04 13.23
N THR A 132 7.76 5.97 14.13
CA THR A 132 8.66 6.28 15.24
C THR A 132 8.81 5.07 16.15
N ARG A 133 9.92 5.00 16.89
CA ARG A 133 10.15 3.92 17.84
C ARG A 133 9.02 3.79 18.87
N GLU A 134 8.49 4.92 19.35
CA GLU A 134 7.37 4.96 20.28
C GLU A 134 6.08 4.38 19.67
N ALA A 135 5.77 4.72 18.42
CA ALA A 135 4.62 4.19 17.71
C ALA A 135 4.77 2.68 17.42
N GLU A 136 5.98 2.23 17.08
CA GLU A 136 6.31 0.82 16.90
C GLU A 136 6.06 0.01 18.18
N GLU A 137 6.52 0.51 19.33
CA GLU A 137 6.34 -0.14 20.63
C GLU A 137 4.84 -0.24 21.01
N ASN A 138 4.06 0.80 20.77
CA ASN A 138 2.62 0.78 21.02
C ASN A 138 1.86 -0.16 20.05
N PHE A 139 2.31 -0.25 18.79
CA PHE A 139 1.73 -1.17 17.83
C PHE A 139 2.04 -2.62 18.21
N ALA A 140 3.27 -2.91 18.61
CA ALA A 140 3.66 -4.23 19.12
C ALA A 140 2.83 -4.63 20.35
N ALA A 141 2.68 -3.73 21.32
CA ALA A 141 1.87 -3.97 22.51
C ALA A 141 0.39 -4.27 22.18
N LEU A 142 -0.20 -3.53 21.23
CA LEU A 142 -1.55 -3.82 20.72
C LEU A 142 -1.62 -5.23 20.13
N VAL A 143 -0.65 -5.61 19.30
CA VAL A 143 -0.63 -6.91 18.62
C VAL A 143 -0.43 -8.05 19.63
N ASP A 144 0.45 -7.88 20.61
CA ASP A 144 0.66 -8.85 21.67
C ASP A 144 -0.63 -9.06 22.48
N TYR A 145 -1.26 -7.98 22.94
CA TYR A 145 -2.53 -8.05 23.67
C TYR A 145 -3.64 -8.69 22.82
N PHE A 146 -3.73 -8.35 21.53
CA PHE A 146 -4.67 -8.96 20.59
C PHE A 146 -4.49 -10.47 20.46
N ARG A 147 -3.24 -10.94 20.35
CA ARG A 147 -2.91 -12.37 20.22
C ARG A 147 -3.16 -13.12 21.52
N GLU A 148 -2.77 -12.55 22.66
CA GLU A 148 -3.05 -13.11 23.98
C GLU A 148 -4.56 -13.25 24.21
N TYR A 149 -5.35 -12.22 23.89
CA TYR A 149 -6.81 -12.29 23.98
C TYR A 149 -7.38 -13.37 23.05
N ARG A 150 -6.94 -13.46 21.79
CA ARG A 150 -7.37 -14.53 20.86
C ARG A 150 -7.19 -15.93 21.48
N ASP A 151 -6.05 -16.17 22.11
CA ASP A 151 -5.71 -17.48 22.66
C ASP A 151 -6.56 -17.86 23.90
N CYS A 152 -7.14 -16.88 24.60
CA CYS A 152 -7.90 -17.11 25.83
C CYS A 152 -9.33 -16.54 25.85
N ALA A 153 -9.85 -16.01 24.73
CA ALA A 153 -11.15 -15.34 24.67
C ALA A 153 -12.32 -16.19 25.20
N TYR A 154 -12.23 -17.51 25.06
CA TYR A 154 -13.25 -18.45 25.55
C TYR A 154 -13.39 -18.46 27.09
N ALA A 155 -12.40 -17.96 27.82
CA ALA A 155 -12.42 -17.90 29.28
C ALA A 155 -13.08 -16.63 29.83
N TYR A 156 -13.40 -15.65 28.96
CA TYR A 156 -13.98 -14.37 29.34
C TYR A 156 -15.51 -14.45 29.31
N SER A 157 -16.15 -13.94 30.37
CA SER A 157 -17.58 -13.65 30.32
C SER A 157 -17.87 -12.44 29.42
N GLU A 158 -19.09 -12.34 28.90
CA GLU A 158 -19.51 -11.22 28.04
C GLU A 158 -19.36 -9.84 28.70
N THR A 159 -19.46 -9.77 30.04
CA THR A 159 -19.18 -8.53 30.79
C THR A 159 -17.70 -8.19 30.85
N GLN A 160 -16.83 -9.19 31.04
CA GLN A 160 -15.37 -8.98 31.05
C GLN A 160 -14.84 -8.58 29.67
N LYS A 161 -15.51 -9.00 28.58
CA LYS A 161 -15.16 -8.55 27.23
C LYS A 161 -15.29 -7.03 27.05
N LEU A 162 -16.12 -6.36 27.86
CA LEU A 162 -16.20 -4.88 27.82
C LEU A 162 -14.88 -4.24 28.23
N ASP A 163 -14.22 -4.77 29.26
CA ASP A 163 -12.89 -4.28 29.69
C ASP A 163 -11.84 -4.51 28.60
N VAL A 164 -11.92 -5.64 27.87
CA VAL A 164 -11.06 -5.92 26.71
C VAL A 164 -11.29 -4.92 25.59
N HIS A 165 -12.55 -4.55 25.31
CA HIS A 165 -12.85 -3.53 24.32
C HIS A 165 -12.24 -2.18 24.69
N ASP A 166 -12.31 -1.80 25.96
CA ASP A 166 -11.78 -0.52 26.44
C ASP A 166 -10.24 -0.50 26.38
N GLU A 167 -9.58 -1.61 26.74
CA GLU A 167 -8.13 -1.74 26.63
C GLU A 167 -7.66 -1.68 25.17
N MET A 168 -8.31 -2.41 24.26
CA MET A 168 -8.03 -2.34 22.82
C MET A 168 -8.29 -0.95 22.25
N GLN A 169 -9.31 -0.24 22.74
CA GLN A 169 -9.59 1.14 22.33
C GLN A 169 -8.45 2.07 22.73
N SER A 170 -7.90 1.91 23.94
CA SER A 170 -6.78 2.71 24.44
C SER A 170 -5.56 2.64 23.51
N TYR A 171 -5.23 1.43 23.02
CA TYR A 171 -4.14 1.28 22.05
C TYR A 171 -4.44 1.96 20.70
N ILE A 172 -5.66 1.80 20.18
CA ILE A 172 -6.08 2.45 18.92
C ILE A 172 -5.96 3.97 19.04
N ASP A 173 -6.46 4.53 20.14
CA ASP A 173 -6.43 5.97 20.39
C ASP A 173 -4.99 6.47 20.57
N THR A 174 -4.16 5.75 21.32
CA THR A 174 -2.74 6.08 21.50
C THR A 174 -2.00 6.11 20.16
N LEU A 175 -2.13 5.06 19.34
CA LEU A 175 -1.53 5.01 18.01
C LEU A 175 -1.99 6.18 17.13
N LYS A 176 -3.28 6.54 17.21
CA LYS A 176 -3.81 7.68 16.48
C LYS A 176 -3.17 9.00 16.91
N THR A 177 -2.92 9.20 18.21
CA THR A 177 -2.18 10.38 18.70
C THR A 177 -0.73 10.41 18.21
N LEU A 178 -0.13 9.25 17.99
CA LEU A 178 1.22 9.08 17.43
C LEU A 178 1.25 9.16 15.89
N GLY A 179 0.11 9.49 15.25
CA GLY A 179 0.02 9.65 13.79
C GLY A 179 -0.19 8.35 13.02
N VAL A 180 -0.53 7.25 13.71
CA VAL A 180 -0.84 5.94 13.10
C VAL A 180 -2.34 5.66 13.17
N SER A 181 -2.98 5.56 12.01
CA SER A 181 -4.36 5.05 11.87
C SER A 181 -4.33 3.57 11.52
N LEU A 182 -5.26 2.79 12.07
CA LEU A 182 -5.34 1.36 11.78
C LEU A 182 -6.43 1.05 10.75
N CYS A 183 -6.10 0.15 9.82
CA CYS A 183 -7.04 -0.52 8.94
C CYS A 183 -6.96 -2.03 9.13
N TYR A 184 -8.04 -2.73 8.80
CA TYR A 184 -8.08 -4.17 8.80
C TYR A 184 -8.70 -4.76 7.53
N ALA A 185 -8.39 -6.03 7.28
CA ALA A 185 -9.09 -6.89 6.33
C ALA A 185 -9.19 -8.32 6.86
N GLU A 186 -10.17 -9.08 6.38
CA GLU A 186 -10.34 -10.50 6.72
C GLU A 186 -10.23 -11.34 5.45
N ARG A 187 -9.55 -12.48 5.55
CA ARG A 187 -9.45 -13.44 4.43
C ARG A 187 -9.53 -14.86 4.94
N THR A 188 -10.40 -15.67 4.34
CA THR A 188 -10.39 -17.11 4.53
C THR A 188 -9.34 -17.74 3.60
N MET A 189 -8.42 -18.48 4.20
CA MET A 189 -7.32 -19.18 3.54
C MET A 189 -7.40 -20.68 3.80
N LYS A 190 -6.93 -21.51 2.87
CA LYS A 190 -6.78 -22.95 3.12
C LYS A 190 -5.35 -23.20 3.58
N VAL A 191 -5.17 -23.55 4.85
CA VAL A 191 -3.86 -23.83 5.44
C VAL A 191 -3.71 -25.34 5.63
N LYS A 192 -2.53 -25.86 5.31
CA LYS A 192 -2.20 -27.26 5.51
C LYS A 192 -1.30 -27.35 6.74
N TRP A 193 -1.79 -28.02 7.77
CA TRP A 193 -1.07 -28.23 9.02
C TRP A 193 -0.22 -29.51 8.93
N GLY A 194 1.05 -29.42 9.33
CA GLY A 194 1.99 -30.54 9.36
C GLY A 194 2.62 -30.89 8.00
N THR A 195 3.58 -31.82 8.04
CA THR A 195 4.40 -32.19 6.89
C THR A 195 3.83 -33.32 6.03
N ASP A 196 2.77 -33.99 6.48
CA ASP A 196 2.22 -35.16 5.81
C ASP A 196 1.63 -34.82 4.44
N ALA A 197 1.99 -35.59 3.40
CA ALA A 197 1.51 -35.35 2.04
C ALA A 197 -0.02 -35.44 1.92
N ASP A 198 -0.66 -36.23 2.78
CA ASP A 198 -2.09 -36.53 2.75
C ASP A 198 -2.96 -35.63 3.67
N SER A 199 -2.38 -34.69 4.42
CA SER A 199 -3.20 -33.82 5.28
C SER A 199 -4.06 -32.85 4.47
N THR A 200 -5.36 -32.88 4.73
CA THR A 200 -6.35 -32.05 4.03
C THR A 200 -6.24 -30.58 4.46
N PRO A 201 -6.13 -29.62 3.52
CA PRO A 201 -6.12 -28.20 3.85
C PRO A 201 -7.42 -27.77 4.54
N MET A 202 -7.31 -27.12 5.70
CA MET A 202 -8.44 -26.61 6.46
C MET A 202 -8.63 -25.10 6.24
N PRO A 203 -9.88 -24.62 6.16
CA PRO A 203 -10.16 -23.18 6.08
C PRO A 203 -9.78 -22.50 7.41
N VAL A 204 -9.06 -21.39 7.31
CA VAL A 204 -8.60 -20.56 8.41
C VAL A 204 -8.88 -19.11 8.06
N ASN A 205 -9.51 -18.37 8.97
CA ASN A 205 -9.69 -16.93 8.84
C ASN A 205 -8.44 -16.20 9.34
N VAL A 206 -7.89 -15.33 8.49
CA VAL A 206 -6.72 -14.49 8.77
C VAL A 206 -7.17 -13.04 8.87
N ALA A 207 -6.82 -12.37 9.95
CA ALA A 207 -6.94 -10.93 10.09
C ALA A 207 -5.68 -10.25 9.54
N TYR A 208 -5.85 -9.14 8.83
CA TYR A 208 -4.76 -8.24 8.49
C TYR A 208 -4.99 -6.97 9.29
N ILE A 209 -4.03 -6.54 10.11
CA ILE A 209 -4.12 -5.32 10.92
C ILE A 209 -2.94 -4.44 10.52
N VAL A 210 -3.21 -3.37 9.78
CA VAL A 210 -2.16 -2.59 9.11
C VAL A 210 -2.22 -1.13 9.56
N GLY A 211 -1.07 -0.60 9.98
CA GLY A 211 -0.91 0.80 10.34
C GLY A 211 -0.59 1.68 9.13
N PHE A 212 -1.30 2.79 8.97
CA PHE A 212 -1.07 3.81 7.94
C PHE A 212 -0.88 5.19 8.58
N PRO A 213 -0.25 6.16 7.89
CA PRO A 213 -0.24 7.54 8.36
C PRO A 213 -1.66 8.08 8.42
N VAL A 214 -2.03 8.74 9.52
CA VAL A 214 -3.36 9.33 9.70
C VAL A 214 -3.71 10.24 8.51
N GLY A 215 -4.89 10.02 7.92
CA GLY A 215 -5.38 10.77 6.75
C GLY A 215 -4.83 10.32 5.41
N LYS A 216 -3.99 9.27 5.38
CA LYS A 216 -3.47 8.62 4.17
C LYS A 216 -3.86 7.15 4.09
N GLU A 217 -4.97 6.78 4.72
CA GLU A 217 -5.51 5.42 4.70
C GLU A 217 -5.95 5.06 3.28
N PRO A 218 -5.46 3.95 2.70
CA PRO A 218 -5.85 3.56 1.36
C PRO A 218 -7.23 2.87 1.38
N GLU A 219 -7.92 2.84 0.23
CA GLU A 219 -9.14 2.02 0.08
C GLU A 219 -8.83 0.51 0.01
N GLN A 220 -7.61 0.18 -0.45
CA GLN A 220 -7.14 -1.18 -0.66
C GLN A 220 -5.64 -1.26 -0.39
N PHE A 221 -5.17 -2.39 0.11
CA PHE A 221 -3.75 -2.68 0.23
C PHE A 221 -3.45 -4.08 -0.30
N ALA A 222 -2.24 -4.26 -0.82
CA ALA A 222 -1.77 -5.54 -1.32
C ALA A 222 -0.82 -6.18 -0.31
N THR A 223 -0.98 -7.48 -0.12
CA THR A 223 -0.11 -8.32 0.71
C THR A 223 0.32 -9.52 -0.11
N LEU A 224 1.49 -10.08 0.19
CA LEU A 224 1.91 -11.34 -0.42
C LEU A 224 0.82 -12.40 -0.22
N LYS A 225 0.50 -13.14 -1.28
CA LYS A 225 -0.23 -14.39 -1.16
C LYS A 225 0.66 -15.29 -0.35
N ILE A 226 0.20 -15.56 0.85
CA ILE A 226 0.75 -16.61 1.67
C ILE A 226 0.53 -17.93 0.90
N GLY A 227 1.53 -18.34 0.12
CA GLY A 227 1.56 -19.61 -0.56
C GLY A 227 1.74 -20.68 0.49
N GLN A 228 0.75 -21.56 0.65
CA GLN A 228 0.79 -22.77 1.48
C GLN A 228 1.78 -22.66 2.64
N ILE A 229 1.45 -21.89 3.69
CA ILE A 229 2.17 -22.02 4.95
C ILE A 229 2.14 -23.52 5.30
N ARG A 230 3.31 -24.15 5.23
CA ARG A 230 3.59 -25.40 5.94
C ARG A 230 4.09 -24.96 7.31
N LEU A 231 3.15 -24.85 8.25
CA LEU A 231 3.47 -24.79 9.68
C LEU A 231 3.55 -26.23 10.21
#